data_AF-A0A3P8WF74-F1
#
_entry.id   AF-A0A3P8WF74-F1
#
_cell.length_a   1.000
_cell.length_b   1.000
_cell.length_c   1.000
_cell.angle_alpha   90.00
_cell.angle_beta   90.00
_cell.angle_gamma   90.00
#
_symmetry.space_group_name_H-M   'P 1'
#
loop_
_entity.id
_entity.type
_entity.pdbx_description
1 polymer ?
#
loop_
_entity_poly.entity_id
_entity_poly.type
_entity_poly.pdbx_seq_one_letter_code
_entity_poly.pdbx_strand_id
1 'polypeptide(L)'
;GYSCGAHHYSTAASAEPLQPPNEDVTEKILNLPLENPDFFRVSELFSLKDLFNARVHLGHKKGCRHRLMEPYLYGCRLDQDIIDLDQTVEHLQLALNFTAHIAYRGGIILFVSRRRQFGHLVESTAMKCGEYAHTRYWQGGLLTNAPVQYGPNVRLPDLLIFLSTLNNVFQQHVGIRDAAKMNIPTVGVVDSNCNPSLITYPIPGNDDTPVSVELYCRLFQMTIRRAKDKRRQMELLHGLSKPTPESS
;
A
#
# COMPACT_ATOMS: atom_id res chain seq x y z
N GLY A 1 30.94 -63.22 -1.24
CA GLY A 1 29.98 -62.66 -0.28
C GLY A 1 30.16 -61.17 -0.22
N TYR A 2 29.10 -60.41 -0.46
CA TYR A 2 29.04 -58.98 -0.20
C TYR A 2 27.71 -58.69 0.49
N SER A 3 27.81 -58.17 1.72
CA SER A 3 26.71 -57.80 2.61
C SER A 3 26.16 -56.44 2.20
N CYS A 4 24.89 -56.36 1.79
CA CYS A 4 24.17 -55.09 1.66
C CYS A 4 23.45 -54.79 2.98
N GLY A 5 23.86 -53.70 3.64
CA GLY A 5 23.24 -53.22 4.88
C GLY A 5 21.85 -52.63 4.63
N ALA A 6 20.89 -52.99 5.48
CA ALA A 6 19.57 -52.40 5.51
C ALA A 6 19.64 -51.02 6.18
N HIS A 7 19.35 -49.95 5.44
CA HIS A 7 19.12 -48.63 6.02
C HIS A 7 17.73 -48.61 6.67
N HIS A 8 17.69 -48.37 7.98
CA HIS A 8 16.45 -48.03 8.68
C HIS A 8 15.99 -46.64 8.25
N TYR A 9 14.85 -46.58 7.56
CA TYR A 9 14.12 -45.34 7.37
C TYR A 9 13.48 -44.95 8.70
N SER A 10 13.95 -43.86 9.31
CA SER A 10 13.30 -43.22 10.44
C SER A 10 11.94 -42.69 10.00
N THR A 11 10.87 -43.15 10.63
CA THR A 11 9.52 -42.64 10.44
C THR A 11 9.49 -41.17 10.87
N ALA A 12 9.23 -40.28 9.91
CA ALA A 12 9.00 -38.86 10.20
C ALA A 12 7.90 -38.76 11.25
N ALA A 13 8.20 -38.05 12.35
CA ALA A 13 7.24 -37.74 13.40
C ALA A 13 5.99 -37.15 12.76
N SER A 14 4.84 -37.75 13.07
CA SER A 14 3.52 -37.29 12.66
C SER A 14 3.39 -35.82 13.03
N ALA A 15 3.29 -34.93 12.03
CA ALA A 15 2.94 -33.55 12.29
C ALA A 15 1.55 -33.56 12.94
N GLU A 16 1.46 -33.16 14.21
CA GLU A 16 0.19 -32.96 14.87
C GLU A 16 -0.67 -32.02 14.02
N PRO A 17 -1.96 -32.33 13.81
CA PRO A 17 -2.86 -31.43 13.10
C PRO A 17 -2.89 -30.10 13.85
N LEU A 18 -2.64 -29.01 13.13
CA LEU A 18 -2.78 -27.64 13.63
C LEU A 18 -4.16 -27.55 14.31
N GLN A 19 -4.18 -27.40 15.64
CA GLN A 19 -5.41 -27.01 16.33
C GLN A 19 -5.89 -25.71 15.68
N PRO A 20 -7.18 -25.59 15.33
CA PRO A 20 -7.70 -24.36 14.76
C PRO A 20 -7.34 -23.21 15.72
N PRO A 21 -6.80 -22.09 15.23
CA PRO A 21 -6.46 -20.97 16.11
C PRO A 21 -7.70 -20.61 16.92
N ASN A 22 -7.56 -20.50 18.25
CA ASN A 22 -8.67 -20.07 19.11
C ASN A 22 -9.29 -18.81 18.51
N GLU A 23 -10.51 -18.90 17.98
CA GLU A 23 -11.16 -17.84 17.19
C GLU A 23 -11.20 -16.53 18.00
N ASP A 24 -11.50 -16.63 19.29
CA ASP A 24 -11.50 -15.53 20.27
C ASP A 24 -10.17 -14.75 20.33
N VAL A 25 -9.03 -15.43 20.20
CA VAL A 25 -7.70 -14.79 20.28
C VAL A 25 -7.44 -14.05 18.97
N THR A 26 -7.83 -14.63 17.84
CA THR A 26 -7.67 -14.02 16.52
C THR A 26 -8.51 -12.75 16.42
N GLU A 27 -9.76 -12.78 16.87
CA GLU A 27 -10.63 -11.61 16.89
C GLU A 27 -10.08 -10.48 17.76
N LYS A 28 -9.59 -10.80 18.96
CA LYS A 28 -8.96 -9.82 19.85
C LYS A 28 -7.77 -9.13 19.19
N ILE A 29 -6.91 -9.89 18.51
CA ILE A 29 -5.75 -9.32 17.80
C ILE A 29 -6.19 -8.39 16.67
N LEU A 30 -7.28 -8.71 15.97
CA LEU A 30 -7.79 -7.89 14.85
C LEU A 30 -8.51 -6.61 15.31
N ASN A 31 -9.13 -6.64 16.48
CA ASN A 31 -9.94 -5.53 17.01
C ASN A 31 -9.12 -4.54 17.86
N LEU A 32 -8.12 -5.00 18.62
CA LEU A 32 -7.29 -4.13 19.47
C LEU A 32 -6.69 -2.91 18.74
N PRO A 33 -6.16 -3.03 17.50
CA PRO A 33 -5.62 -1.87 16.79
C PRO A 33 -6.68 -0.79 16.49
N LEU A 34 -7.96 -1.16 16.39
CA LEU A 34 -9.04 -0.23 16.03
C LEU A 34 -9.46 0.68 17.19
N GLU A 35 -9.12 0.32 18.43
CA GLU A 35 -9.44 1.12 19.61
C GLU A 35 -8.55 2.36 19.74
N ASN A 36 -7.38 2.33 19.12
CA ASN A 36 -6.38 3.40 19.21
C ASN A 36 -6.25 4.13 17.86
N PRO A 37 -6.42 5.46 17.81
CA PRO A 37 -6.43 6.20 16.54
C PRO A 37 -5.10 6.17 15.78
N ASP A 38 -3.97 6.11 16.49
CA ASP A 38 -2.64 5.97 15.90
C ASP A 38 -1.86 4.80 16.52
N PHE A 39 -2.41 3.59 16.40
CA PHE A 39 -1.82 2.37 16.95
C PHE A 39 -0.41 2.07 16.44
N PHE A 40 -0.12 2.43 15.18
CA PHE A 40 1.16 2.16 14.51
C PHE A 40 2.15 3.32 14.58
N ARG A 41 1.76 4.43 15.22
CA ARG A 41 2.55 5.67 15.33
C ARG A 41 3.01 6.18 13.96
N VAL A 42 2.06 6.26 13.01
CA VAL A 42 2.33 6.76 11.66
C VAL A 42 2.61 8.25 11.65
N SER A 43 2.09 9.01 12.61
CA SER A 43 2.35 10.45 12.76
C SER A 43 3.84 10.77 12.97
N GLU A 44 4.59 9.88 13.61
CA GLU A 44 6.03 10.05 13.86
C GLU A 44 6.91 9.82 12.60
N LEU A 45 6.33 9.34 11.49
CA LEU A 45 7.09 9.00 10.29
C LEU A 45 7.50 10.22 9.45
N PHE A 46 6.76 11.31 9.54
CA PHE A 46 6.96 12.49 8.72
C PHE A 46 6.54 13.75 9.48
N SER A 47 7.12 14.88 9.09
CA SER A 47 6.70 16.21 9.54
C SER A 47 6.29 17.09 8.36
N LEU A 48 5.57 18.18 8.63
CA LEU A 48 5.27 19.20 7.62
C LEU A 48 6.54 19.71 6.95
N LYS A 49 7.62 19.88 7.72
CA LYS A 49 8.93 20.30 7.22
C LYS A 49 9.49 19.30 6.19
N ASP A 50 9.30 18.01 6.41
CA ASP A 50 9.77 16.97 5.48
C ASP A 50 9.00 17.01 4.16
N LEU A 51 7.67 17.20 4.21
CA LEU A 51 6.82 17.38 3.03
C LEU A 51 7.22 18.64 2.24
N PHE A 52 7.50 19.73 2.96
CA PHE A 52 7.97 20.98 2.35
C PHE A 52 9.31 20.79 1.64
N ASN A 53 10.29 20.18 2.33
CA ASN A 53 11.62 19.90 1.78
C ASN A 53 11.57 18.95 0.58
N ALA A 54 10.65 17.99 0.58
CA ALA A 54 10.41 17.07 -0.53
C ALA A 54 9.62 17.68 -1.70
N ARG A 55 9.29 18.98 -1.62
CA ARG A 55 8.56 19.73 -2.66
C ARG A 55 7.15 19.20 -2.93
N VAL A 56 6.51 18.62 -1.92
CA VAL A 56 5.15 18.06 -2.02
C VAL A 56 4.11 19.14 -2.35
N HIS A 57 4.36 20.38 -1.92
CA HIS A 57 3.48 21.53 -2.10
C HIS A 57 3.42 22.08 -3.53
N LEU A 58 4.31 21.64 -4.43
CA LEU A 58 4.34 22.16 -5.80
C LEU A 58 3.26 21.48 -6.65
N GLY A 59 2.32 22.27 -7.15
CA GLY A 59 1.36 21.82 -8.17
C GLY A 59 1.76 22.26 -9.58
N HIS A 60 0.86 21.97 -10.52
CA HIS A 60 0.96 22.36 -11.93
C HIS A 60 0.56 23.84 -12.14
N LYS A 61 0.54 24.27 -13.40
CA LYS A 61 0.07 25.60 -13.78
C LYS A 61 -1.44 25.74 -13.54
N LYS A 62 -1.89 26.95 -13.20
CA LYS A 62 -3.31 27.28 -13.00
C LYS A 62 -4.22 26.84 -14.16
N GLY A 63 -3.72 26.85 -15.39
CA GLY A 63 -4.47 26.39 -16.57
C GLY A 63 -4.71 24.88 -16.63
N CYS A 64 -3.90 24.08 -15.92
CA CYS A 64 -4.05 22.63 -15.81
C CYS A 64 -4.88 22.20 -14.59
N ARG A 65 -5.32 23.16 -13.76
CA ARG A 65 -6.01 22.90 -12.50
C ARG A 65 -7.33 22.17 -12.74
N HIS A 66 -7.55 21.10 -11.99
CA HIS A 66 -8.82 20.43 -11.93
C HIS A 66 -9.75 21.10 -10.90
N ARG A 67 -11.03 21.29 -11.26
CA ARG A 67 -12.01 21.99 -10.41
C ARG A 67 -12.15 21.37 -9.01
N LEU A 68 -12.12 20.03 -8.93
CA LEU A 68 -12.25 19.33 -7.64
C LEU A 68 -10.98 19.37 -6.78
N MET A 69 -9.87 19.86 -7.32
CA MET A 69 -8.64 20.08 -6.53
C MET A 69 -8.62 21.45 -5.86
N GLU A 70 -9.50 22.39 -6.25
CA GLU A 70 -9.55 23.75 -5.67
C GLU A 70 -9.55 23.80 -4.13
N PRO A 71 -10.29 22.93 -3.40
CA PRO A 71 -10.29 22.96 -1.93
C PRO A 71 -8.94 22.58 -1.30
N TYR A 72 -8.13 21.78 -2.00
CA TYR A 72 -6.83 21.31 -1.52
C TYR A 72 -5.67 22.24 -1.89
N LEU A 73 -5.96 23.33 -2.62
CA LEU A 73 -4.95 24.30 -3.03
C LEU A 73 -4.92 25.46 -2.03
N TYR A 74 -3.73 25.72 -1.49
CA TYR A 74 -3.47 26.89 -0.64
C TYR A 74 -3.55 28.19 -1.44
N GLY A 75 -3.05 28.19 -2.69
CA GLY A 75 -3.03 29.38 -3.53
C GLY A 75 -2.30 29.19 -4.84
N CYS A 76 -1.95 30.31 -5.49
CA CYS A 76 -1.24 30.32 -6.76
C CYS A 76 -0.14 31.40 -6.72
N ARG A 77 1.09 31.03 -7.10
CA ARG A 77 2.25 31.93 -7.19
C ARG A 77 2.84 31.86 -8.59
N LEU A 78 2.90 32.98 -9.30
CA LEU A 78 3.43 33.04 -10.68
C LEU A 78 2.80 31.99 -11.61
N ASP A 79 1.47 31.90 -11.56
CA ASP A 79 0.63 30.92 -12.27
C ASP A 79 0.93 29.45 -11.95
N GLN A 80 1.68 29.16 -10.89
CA GLN A 80 1.89 27.81 -10.37
C GLN A 80 1.07 27.60 -9.09
N ASP A 81 0.32 26.53 -9.06
CA ASP A 81 -0.52 26.19 -7.92
C ASP A 81 0.32 25.65 -6.76
N ILE A 82 -0.10 26.01 -5.54
CA ILE A 82 0.53 25.57 -4.30
C ILE A 82 -0.51 24.72 -3.56
N ILE A 83 -0.16 23.48 -3.28
CA ILE A 83 -0.97 22.52 -2.52
C ILE A 83 -0.85 22.84 -1.04
N ASP A 84 -1.97 22.77 -0.32
CA ASP A 84 -2.03 23.00 1.11
C ASP A 84 -1.47 21.79 1.88
N LEU A 85 -0.29 21.97 2.48
CA LEU A 85 0.40 20.89 3.20
C LEU A 85 -0.28 20.53 4.51
N ASP A 86 -1.03 21.43 5.14
CA ASP A 86 -1.73 21.11 6.39
C ASP A 86 -2.79 20.04 6.11
N GLN A 87 -3.56 20.24 5.02
CA GLN A 87 -4.50 19.22 4.52
C GLN A 87 -3.77 17.95 4.06
N THR A 88 -2.63 18.07 3.38
CA THR A 88 -1.83 16.91 2.98
C THR A 88 -1.43 16.06 4.18
N VAL A 89 -1.00 16.66 5.30
CA VAL A 89 -0.60 15.94 6.51
C VAL A 89 -1.75 15.09 7.04
N GLU A 90 -2.94 15.66 7.18
CA GLU A 90 -4.13 14.95 7.66
C GLU A 90 -4.50 13.77 6.76
N HIS A 91 -4.56 14.00 5.44
CA HIS A 91 -4.92 12.98 4.47
C HIS A 91 -3.86 11.87 4.38
N LEU A 92 -2.58 12.24 4.43
CA LEU A 92 -1.47 11.29 4.44
C LEU A 92 -1.48 10.43 5.71
N GLN A 93 -1.76 11.02 6.87
CA GLN A 93 -1.87 10.28 8.13
C GLN A 93 -3.00 9.23 8.06
N LEU A 94 -4.18 9.62 7.57
CA LEU A 94 -5.31 8.70 7.39
C LEU A 94 -4.96 7.57 6.40
N ALA A 95 -4.35 7.91 5.26
CA ALA A 95 -3.95 6.95 4.25
C ALA A 95 -2.89 5.95 4.76
N LEU A 96 -1.87 6.42 5.49
CA LEU A 96 -0.85 5.55 6.08
C LEU A 96 -1.45 4.67 7.19
N ASN A 97 -2.32 5.23 8.03
CA ASN A 97 -2.98 4.44 9.08
C ASN A 97 -3.84 3.32 8.47
N PHE A 98 -4.66 3.64 7.46
CA PHE A 98 -5.47 2.65 6.74
C PHE A 98 -4.61 1.57 6.08
N THR A 99 -3.51 1.98 5.42
CA THR A 99 -2.55 1.05 4.82
C THR A 99 -1.91 0.13 5.87
N ALA A 100 -1.56 0.66 7.04
CA ALA A 100 -1.01 -0.11 8.15
C ALA A 100 -2.01 -1.15 8.67
N HIS A 101 -3.28 -0.79 8.83
CA HIS A 101 -4.32 -1.74 9.25
C HIS A 101 -4.51 -2.87 8.23
N ILE A 102 -4.49 -2.59 6.93
CA ILE A 102 -4.60 -3.63 5.89
C ILE A 102 -3.37 -4.57 5.92
N ALA A 103 -2.17 -4.01 6.01
CA ALA A 103 -0.94 -4.80 6.13
C ALA A 103 -0.93 -5.66 7.40
N TYR A 104 -1.41 -5.13 8.53
CA TYR A 104 -1.52 -5.85 9.80
C TYR A 104 -2.49 -7.04 9.71
N ARG A 105 -3.55 -6.91 8.91
CA ARG A 105 -4.55 -7.97 8.68
C ARG A 105 -4.12 -9.01 7.62
N GLY A 106 -2.93 -8.89 7.06
CA GLY A 106 -2.46 -9.76 5.97
C GLY A 106 -3.24 -9.54 4.67
N GLY A 107 -3.72 -8.32 4.44
CA GLY A 107 -4.36 -7.93 3.18
C GLY A 107 -3.33 -7.74 2.06
N ILE A 108 -3.76 -7.97 0.82
CA ILE A 108 -2.93 -7.82 -0.38
C ILE A 108 -2.90 -6.36 -0.80
N ILE A 109 -1.70 -5.76 -0.87
CA ILE A 109 -1.53 -4.37 -1.32
C ILE A 109 -0.89 -4.38 -2.73
N LEU A 110 -1.48 -3.63 -3.66
CA LEU A 110 -0.96 -3.45 -5.00
C LEU A 110 -0.62 -1.97 -5.27
N PHE A 111 0.67 -1.69 -5.45
CA PHE A 111 1.15 -0.38 -5.89
C PHE A 111 0.93 -0.19 -7.39
N VAL A 112 0.38 0.95 -7.79
CA VAL A 112 0.10 1.28 -9.19
C VAL A 112 0.73 2.62 -9.54
N SER A 113 1.47 2.66 -10.66
CA SER A 113 1.98 3.91 -11.23
C SER A 113 2.27 3.74 -12.71
N ARG A 114 1.80 4.67 -13.56
CA ARG A 114 2.14 4.67 -15.00
C ARG A 114 3.33 5.54 -15.34
N ARG A 115 3.84 6.32 -14.38
CA ARG A 115 5.02 7.18 -14.56
C ARG A 115 6.27 6.32 -14.77
N ARG A 116 6.74 6.25 -16.01
CA ARG A 116 7.89 5.41 -16.41
C ARG A 116 9.17 5.77 -15.66
N GLN A 117 9.34 7.04 -15.28
CA GLN A 117 10.49 7.54 -14.52
C GLN A 117 10.66 6.81 -13.17
N PHE A 118 9.55 6.48 -12.51
CA PHE A 118 9.55 5.89 -11.17
C PHE A 118 9.19 4.40 -11.16
N GLY A 119 9.02 3.77 -12.33
CA GLY A 119 8.59 2.37 -12.42
C GLY A 119 9.49 1.41 -11.64
N HIS A 120 10.82 1.55 -11.78
CA HIS A 120 11.77 0.71 -11.06
C HIS A 120 11.76 0.97 -9.54
N LEU A 121 11.59 2.23 -9.13
CA LEU A 121 11.53 2.61 -7.71
C LEU A 121 10.31 1.98 -7.03
N VAL A 122 9.14 2.05 -7.68
CA VAL A 122 7.89 1.47 -7.17
C VAL A 122 7.97 -0.05 -7.10
N GLU A 123 8.48 -0.70 -8.14
CA GLU A 123 8.70 -2.16 -8.17
C GLU A 123 9.64 -2.62 -7.06
N SER A 124 10.78 -1.92 -6.90
CA SER A 124 11.75 -2.20 -5.85
C SER A 124 11.16 -1.98 -4.45
N THR A 125 10.32 -0.96 -4.29
CA THR A 125 9.66 -0.65 -3.01
C THR A 125 8.68 -1.75 -2.64
N ALA A 126 7.81 -2.16 -3.58
CA ALA A 126 6.86 -3.25 -3.36
C ALA A 126 7.58 -4.57 -3.03
N MET A 127 8.62 -4.92 -3.79
CA MET A 127 9.44 -6.11 -3.52
C MET A 127 10.06 -6.07 -2.12
N LYS A 128 10.61 -4.93 -1.69
CA LYS A 128 11.19 -4.75 -0.34
C LYS A 128 10.16 -4.80 0.79
N CYS A 129 8.88 -4.57 0.49
CA CYS A 129 7.77 -4.67 1.46
C CYS A 129 7.15 -6.07 1.49
N GLY A 130 7.47 -6.93 0.52
CA GLY A 130 6.73 -8.17 0.27
C GLY A 130 5.30 -7.90 -0.18
N GLU A 131 5.10 -6.88 -1.02
CA GLU A 131 3.83 -6.50 -1.63
C GLU A 131 3.96 -6.49 -3.16
N TYR A 132 2.86 -6.26 -3.87
CA TYR A 132 2.83 -6.32 -5.33
C TYR A 132 2.88 -4.93 -5.97
N ALA A 133 3.38 -4.85 -7.20
CA ALA A 133 3.35 -3.62 -7.98
C ALA A 133 2.93 -3.89 -9.43
N HIS A 134 2.14 -2.98 -9.99
CA HIS A 134 1.80 -2.92 -11.40
C HIS A 134 2.15 -1.54 -11.96
N THR A 135 3.31 -1.44 -12.60
CA THR A 135 3.76 -0.17 -13.21
C THR A 135 3.71 -0.18 -14.74
N ARG A 136 3.38 -1.32 -15.34
CA ARG A 136 3.30 -1.54 -16.78
C ARG A 136 1.92 -1.15 -17.31
N TYR A 137 1.71 -1.39 -18.61
CA TYR A 137 0.43 -1.09 -19.25
C TYR A 137 -0.71 -1.80 -18.52
N TRP A 138 -1.77 -1.06 -18.18
CA TRP A 138 -2.97 -1.61 -17.55
C TRP A 138 -3.88 -2.18 -18.63
N GLN A 139 -3.89 -3.50 -18.77
CA GLN A 139 -4.82 -4.17 -19.67
C GLN A 139 -6.25 -4.02 -19.11
N GLY A 140 -7.23 -3.84 -20.00
CA GLY A 140 -8.63 -3.81 -19.59
C GLY A 140 -9.03 -5.14 -18.95
N GLY A 141 -9.76 -5.08 -17.84
CA GLY A 141 -10.31 -6.28 -17.20
C GLY A 141 -9.40 -7.00 -16.20
N LEU A 142 -8.23 -6.43 -15.84
CA LEU A 142 -7.33 -7.02 -14.83
C LEU A 142 -8.04 -7.30 -13.49
N LEU A 143 -8.92 -6.39 -13.05
CA LEU A 143 -9.72 -6.60 -11.83
C LEU A 143 -11.10 -7.18 -12.14
N THR A 144 -11.82 -6.60 -13.11
CA THR A 144 -13.22 -6.95 -13.37
C THR A 144 -13.41 -8.30 -14.05
N ASN A 145 -12.40 -8.80 -14.76
CA ASN A 145 -12.42 -10.09 -15.47
C ASN A 145 -11.29 -11.03 -14.99
N ALA A 146 -10.87 -10.86 -13.73
CA ALA A 146 -9.78 -11.63 -13.13
C ALA A 146 -9.97 -13.16 -13.22
N PRO A 147 -11.18 -13.74 -13.04
CA PRO A 147 -11.37 -15.18 -13.15
C PRO A 147 -11.02 -15.76 -14.52
N VAL A 148 -11.23 -14.98 -15.58
CA VAL A 148 -10.90 -15.39 -16.96
C VAL A 148 -9.44 -15.11 -17.28
N GLN A 149 -8.86 -14.02 -16.78
CA GLN A 149 -7.47 -13.65 -17.06
C GLN A 149 -6.45 -14.50 -16.29
N TYR A 150 -6.77 -14.85 -15.05
CA TYR A 150 -5.83 -15.49 -14.12
C TYR A 150 -6.29 -16.87 -13.63
N GLY A 151 -7.58 -17.20 -13.77
CA GLY A 151 -8.17 -18.45 -13.30
C GLY A 151 -9.20 -18.23 -12.17
N PRO A 152 -10.04 -19.25 -11.89
CA PRO A 152 -11.23 -19.08 -11.04
C PRO A 152 -10.93 -18.78 -9.57
N ASN A 153 -9.79 -19.20 -9.03
CA ASN A 153 -9.46 -19.12 -7.61
C ASN A 153 -8.44 -18.01 -7.29
N VAL A 154 -8.59 -16.84 -7.92
CA VAL A 154 -7.66 -15.72 -7.75
C VAL A 154 -8.18 -14.76 -6.69
N ARG A 155 -7.35 -14.53 -5.66
CA ARG A 155 -7.61 -13.49 -4.66
C ARG A 155 -7.17 -12.14 -5.21
N LEU A 156 -8.11 -11.19 -5.27
CA LEU A 156 -7.84 -9.82 -5.70
C LEU A 156 -7.12 -9.01 -4.59
N PRO A 157 -6.48 -7.89 -4.95
CA PRO A 157 -5.93 -6.97 -3.97
C PRO A 157 -7.02 -6.40 -3.04
N ASP A 158 -6.69 -6.28 -1.76
CA ASP A 158 -7.56 -5.66 -0.75
C ASP A 158 -7.36 -4.14 -0.69
N LEU A 159 -6.23 -3.64 -1.21
CA LEU A 159 -5.89 -2.21 -1.31
C LEU A 159 -5.11 -1.92 -2.59
N LEU A 160 -5.49 -0.85 -3.29
CA LEU A 160 -4.64 -0.25 -4.32
C LEU A 160 -4.03 1.06 -3.84
N ILE A 161 -2.74 1.24 -4.10
CA ILE A 161 -2.02 2.50 -3.81
C ILE A 161 -1.53 3.11 -5.13
N PHE A 162 -2.10 4.24 -5.52
CA PHE A 162 -1.69 4.99 -6.71
C PHE A 162 -0.65 6.04 -6.33
N LEU A 163 0.60 5.89 -6.82
CA LEU A 163 1.60 6.97 -6.66
C LEU A 163 1.40 8.09 -7.67
N SER A 164 0.69 7.80 -8.77
CA SER A 164 0.22 8.79 -9.73
C SER A 164 -1.12 8.29 -10.27
N THR A 165 -2.12 9.17 -10.27
CA THR A 165 -3.51 8.82 -10.63
C THR A 165 -3.79 9.01 -12.12
N LEU A 166 -2.86 9.63 -12.85
CA LEU A 166 -2.93 9.82 -14.30
C LEU A 166 -2.09 8.79 -15.05
N ASN A 167 -2.48 8.53 -16.29
CA ASN A 167 -1.70 7.76 -17.25
C ASN A 167 -0.83 8.70 -18.13
N ASN A 168 -0.09 8.11 -19.07
CA ASN A 168 0.82 8.86 -19.95
C ASN A 168 0.14 9.82 -20.93
N VAL A 169 -1.19 9.80 -21.03
CA VAL A 169 -1.98 10.70 -21.87
C VAL A 169 -2.84 11.67 -21.04
N PHE A 170 -2.46 11.88 -19.76
CA PHE A 170 -3.13 12.80 -18.83
C PHE A 170 -4.62 12.48 -18.60
N GLN A 171 -4.99 11.20 -18.67
CA GLN A 171 -6.31 10.72 -18.31
C GLN A 171 -6.26 9.93 -17.01
N GLN A 172 -7.37 9.95 -16.26
CA GLN A 172 -7.52 9.19 -15.04
C GLN A 172 -7.25 7.70 -15.29
N HIS A 173 -6.45 7.09 -14.41
CA HIS A 173 -6.07 5.69 -14.54
C HIS A 173 -7.30 4.78 -14.44
N VAL A 174 -7.44 3.86 -15.41
CA VAL A 174 -8.60 2.95 -15.52
C VAL A 174 -8.77 2.10 -14.26
N GLY A 175 -7.64 1.71 -13.64
CA GLY A 175 -7.63 0.98 -12.37
C GLY A 175 -8.39 1.65 -11.21
N ILE A 176 -8.53 2.99 -11.20
CA ILE A 176 -9.33 3.69 -10.17
C ILE A 176 -10.81 3.36 -10.33
N ARG A 177 -11.31 3.42 -11.57
CA ARG A 177 -12.69 3.05 -11.90
C ARG A 177 -12.94 1.57 -11.68
N ASP A 178 -12.00 0.72 -12.07
CA ASP A 178 -12.14 -0.73 -11.91
C ASP A 178 -12.14 -1.12 -10.42
N ALA A 179 -11.30 -0.50 -9.59
CA ALA A 179 -11.30 -0.70 -8.15
C ALA A 179 -12.62 -0.29 -7.50
N ALA A 180 -13.16 0.89 -7.87
CA ALA A 180 -14.46 1.35 -7.40
C ALA A 180 -15.59 0.36 -7.76
N LYS A 181 -15.56 -0.22 -8.96
CA LYS A 181 -16.55 -1.25 -9.38
C LYS A 181 -16.42 -2.55 -8.59
N MET A 182 -15.20 -2.89 -8.16
CA MET A 182 -14.92 -4.11 -7.40
C MET A 182 -14.98 -3.90 -5.87
N ASN A 183 -15.41 -2.72 -5.41
CA ASN A 183 -15.42 -2.32 -4.00
C ASN A 183 -14.04 -2.45 -3.31
N ILE A 184 -12.96 -2.22 -4.05
CA ILE A 184 -11.60 -2.23 -3.52
C ILE A 184 -11.23 -0.79 -3.12
N PRO A 185 -10.86 -0.52 -1.86
CA PRO A 185 -10.47 0.81 -1.43
C PRO A 185 -9.18 1.26 -2.12
N THR A 186 -9.07 2.55 -2.35
CA THR A 186 -7.93 3.15 -3.04
C THR A 186 -7.31 4.28 -2.23
N VAL A 187 -5.98 4.25 -2.10
CA VAL A 187 -5.16 5.37 -1.64
C VAL A 187 -4.49 5.95 -2.87
N GLY A 188 -4.45 7.28 -3.03
CA GLY A 188 -3.85 7.86 -4.23
C GLY A 188 -3.28 9.25 -4.02
N VAL A 189 -2.06 9.48 -4.50
CA VAL A 189 -1.48 10.83 -4.58
C VAL A 189 -2.17 11.58 -5.71
N VAL A 190 -2.79 12.71 -5.37
CA VAL A 190 -3.53 13.57 -6.29
C VAL A 190 -2.83 14.91 -6.43
N ASP A 191 -2.33 15.18 -7.64
CA ASP A 191 -1.81 16.51 -8.00
C ASP A 191 -2.99 17.44 -8.37
N SER A 192 -2.72 18.73 -8.46
CA SER A 192 -3.61 19.82 -8.88
C SER A 192 -4.42 19.57 -10.17
N ASN A 193 -3.95 18.71 -11.08
CA ASN A 193 -4.65 18.36 -12.33
C ASN A 193 -5.43 17.03 -12.26
N CYS A 194 -5.44 16.37 -11.09
CA CYS A 194 -6.07 15.07 -10.90
C CYS A 194 -7.54 15.20 -10.44
N ASN A 195 -8.31 14.12 -10.62
CA ASN A 195 -9.68 14.03 -10.09
C ASN A 195 -9.70 13.16 -8.81
N PRO A 196 -9.92 13.73 -7.62
CA PRO A 196 -9.94 12.98 -6.36
C PRO A 196 -11.24 12.21 -6.09
N SER A 197 -12.32 12.44 -6.83
CA SER A 197 -13.69 12.00 -6.47
C SER A 197 -13.88 10.49 -6.25
N LEU A 198 -13.17 9.63 -6.99
CA LEU A 198 -13.31 8.17 -6.89
C LEU A 198 -12.24 7.52 -6.00
N ILE A 199 -11.36 8.32 -5.41
CA ILE A 199 -10.27 7.82 -4.55
C ILE A 199 -10.77 7.81 -3.11
N THR A 200 -10.61 6.69 -2.41
CA THR A 200 -11.10 6.53 -1.03
C THR A 200 -10.33 7.41 -0.05
N TYR A 201 -9.00 7.40 -0.18
CA TYR A 201 -8.09 8.24 0.62
C TYR A 201 -7.17 9.03 -0.32
N PRO A 202 -7.63 10.19 -0.84
CA PRO A 202 -6.80 11.05 -1.68
C PRO A 202 -5.73 11.74 -0.82
N ILE A 203 -4.49 11.80 -1.32
CA ILE A 203 -3.38 12.51 -0.69
C ILE A 203 -3.00 13.67 -1.61
N PRO A 204 -3.42 14.93 -1.32
CA PRO A 204 -3.02 16.08 -2.10
C PRO A 204 -1.50 16.25 -2.08
N GLY A 205 -0.85 16.22 -3.24
CA GLY A 205 0.60 16.38 -3.29
C GLY A 205 1.19 16.18 -4.68
N ASN A 206 2.42 16.67 -4.84
CA ASN A 206 3.22 16.57 -6.07
C ASN A 206 3.57 15.12 -6.42
N ASP A 207 3.16 14.66 -7.61
CA ASP A 207 3.45 13.31 -8.14
C ASP A 207 4.56 13.26 -9.22
N ASP A 208 5.17 14.41 -9.56
CA ASP A 208 6.15 14.54 -10.63
C ASP A 208 7.61 14.54 -10.15
N THR A 209 7.88 15.09 -8.97
CA THR A 209 9.26 15.30 -8.51
C THR A 209 9.85 14.02 -7.91
N PRO A 210 11.10 13.62 -8.26
CA PRO A 210 11.71 12.42 -7.69
C PRO A 210 11.74 12.39 -6.16
N VAL A 211 12.06 13.53 -5.53
CA VAL A 211 12.14 13.65 -4.07
C VAL A 211 10.79 13.41 -3.39
N SER A 212 9.67 13.85 -3.99
CA SER A 212 8.35 13.58 -3.42
C SER A 212 7.95 12.12 -3.59
N VAL A 213 8.20 11.53 -4.76
CA VAL A 213 7.89 10.11 -5.02
C VAL A 213 8.73 9.16 -4.16
N GLU A 214 10.03 9.46 -3.97
CA GLU A 214 10.91 8.74 -3.04
C GLU A 214 10.41 8.84 -1.59
N LEU A 215 9.94 10.03 -1.18
CA LEU A 215 9.33 10.20 0.15
C LEU A 215 8.10 9.31 0.30
N TYR A 216 7.15 9.32 -0.64
CA TYR A 216 5.96 8.47 -0.56
C TYR A 216 6.32 6.98 -0.50
N CYS A 217 7.23 6.53 -1.38
CA CYS A 217 7.69 5.14 -1.40
C CYS A 217 8.28 4.73 -0.04
N ARG A 218 9.13 5.60 0.55
CA ARG A 218 9.72 5.38 1.87
C ARG A 218 8.67 5.32 2.97
N LEU A 219 7.70 6.25 2.99
CA LEU A 219 6.66 6.30 4.01
C LEU A 219 5.76 5.06 3.97
N PHE A 220 5.28 4.67 2.78
CA PHE A 220 4.50 3.44 2.63
C PHE A 220 5.31 2.21 3.03
N GLN A 221 6.58 2.13 2.63
CA GLN A 221 7.46 1.04 3.00
C GLN A 221 7.65 0.92 4.52
N MET A 222 7.95 2.03 5.21
CA MET A 222 8.12 2.04 6.65
C MET A 222 6.81 1.65 7.36
N THR A 223 5.68 2.16 6.88
CA THR A 223 4.35 1.88 7.43
C THR A 223 3.99 0.40 7.32
N ILE A 224 4.13 -0.21 6.13
CA ILE A 224 3.81 -1.62 5.89
C ILE A 224 4.73 -2.52 6.73
N ARG A 225 6.03 -2.20 6.79
CA ARG A 225 6.98 -2.95 7.63
C ARG A 225 6.61 -2.88 9.11
N ARG A 226 6.36 -1.68 9.64
CA ARG A 226 5.91 -1.48 11.03
C ARG A 226 4.65 -2.29 11.34
N ALA A 227 3.67 -2.28 10.43
CA ALA A 227 2.42 -3.04 10.60
C ALA A 227 2.67 -4.56 10.62
N LYS A 228 3.45 -5.09 9.69
CA LYS A 228 3.80 -6.52 9.63
C LYS A 228 4.61 -6.95 10.86
N ASP A 229 5.56 -6.12 11.30
CA ASP A 229 6.37 -6.39 12.49
C ASP A 229 5.50 -6.40 13.75
N LYS A 230 4.58 -5.42 13.87
CA LYS A 230 3.61 -5.35 14.96
C LYS A 230 2.67 -6.55 14.98
N ARG A 231 2.24 -7.05 13.80
CA ARG A 231 1.44 -8.26 13.68
C ARG A 231 2.20 -9.48 14.22
N ARG A 232 3.46 -9.67 13.80
CA ARG A 232 4.31 -10.77 14.30
C ARG A 232 4.51 -10.70 15.81
N GLN A 233 4.76 -9.51 16.36
CA GLN A 233 4.88 -9.32 17.81
C GLN A 233 3.61 -9.72 18.57
N MET A 234 2.43 -9.33 18.08
CA MET A 234 1.16 -9.68 18.71
C MET A 234 0.88 -11.18 18.63
N GLU A 235 1.18 -11.83 17.51
CA GLU A 235 1.05 -13.28 17.37
C GLU A 235 1.97 -14.05 18.34
N LEU A 236 3.20 -13.56 18.56
CA LEU A 236 4.12 -14.13 19.55
C LEU A 236 3.62 -13.94 20.98
N LEU A 237 3.12 -12.74 21.33
CA LEU A 237 2.57 -12.45 22.66
C LEU A 237 1.36 -13.32 23.00
N HIS A 238 0.53 -13.63 21.99
CA HIS A 238 -0.66 -14.48 22.14
C HIS A 238 -0.41 -15.96 21.85
N GLY A 239 0.85 -16.38 21.61
CA GLY A 239 1.23 -17.78 21.44
C GLY A 239 0.74 -18.45 20.14
N LEU A 240 0.36 -17.67 19.12
CA LEU A 240 -0.14 -18.18 17.84
C LEU A 240 0.96 -18.54 16.84
N SER A 241 2.21 -18.14 17.10
CA SER A 241 3.36 -18.36 16.21
C SER A 241 4.38 -19.31 16.86
N LYS A 242 4.65 -20.45 16.21
CA LYS A 242 5.90 -21.22 16.45
C LYS A 242 7.04 -20.51 15.70
N PRO A 243 8.24 -20.35 16.29
CA PRO A 243 9.38 -19.81 15.57
C PRO A 243 9.73 -20.74 14.40
N THR A 244 9.79 -20.20 13.18
CA THR A 244 10.38 -20.90 12.03
C THR A 244 11.83 -21.25 12.38
N PRO A 245 12.27 -22.52 12.30
CA PRO A 245 13.67 -22.84 12.47
C PRO A 245 14.46 -22.17 11.34
N GLU A 246 15.46 -21.38 11.70
CA GLU A 246 16.40 -20.79 10.75
C GLU A 246 17.07 -21.93 9.97
N SER A 247 16.96 -21.89 8.64
CA SER A 247 17.61 -22.85 7.75
C SER A 247 19.12 -22.66 7.85
N SER A 248 19.79 -23.62 8.51
CA SER A 248 21.24 -23.80 8.50
C SER A 248 21.78 -24.08 7.11
#